data_AF-A0A2A5HYL1-F1
#
_entry.id   AF-A0A2A5HYL1-F1
#
_cell.length_a   1.000
_cell.length_b   1.000
_cell.length_c   1.000
_cell.angle_alpha   90.00
_cell.angle_beta   90.00
_cell.angle_gamma   90.00
#
_symmetry.space_group_name_H-M   'P 1'
#
loop_
_entity.id
_entity.type
_entity.pdbx_description
1 polymer ?
#
loop_
_entity_poly.entity_id
_entity_poly.type
_entity_poly.pdbx_seq_one_letter_code
_entity_poly.pdbx_strand_id
1 'polypeptide(L)'
;AVVILVILGVFLFTAVIGIVAAVALPAYQDYMSKVKVSTALIELAPLKLKVEEYYLTQGRLPMENSELGLDDPHTIAEGNTVTITQEGLRIDFNEQTPGLYSETLTLTPVELQSSIVWECFGGTLENKYRPPNCRN
;
A
#
# COMPACT_ATOMS: atom_id res chain seq x y z
N ALA A 1 4.13 -40.94 -36.92
CA ALA A 1 3.88 -39.66 -37.62
C ALA A 1 2.94 -38.75 -36.82
N VAL A 2 1.70 -39.16 -36.52
CA VAL A 2 0.71 -38.34 -35.79
C VAL A 2 1.18 -37.86 -34.42
N VAL A 3 1.79 -38.74 -33.63
CA VAL A 3 2.27 -38.39 -32.27
C VAL A 3 3.33 -37.28 -32.29
N ILE A 4 4.23 -37.29 -33.26
CA ILE A 4 5.29 -36.28 -33.40
C ILE A 4 4.69 -34.91 -33.75
N LEU A 5 3.69 -34.87 -34.64
CA LEU A 5 2.98 -33.64 -34.99
C LEU A 5 2.23 -33.03 -33.79
N VAL A 6 1.63 -33.87 -32.93
CA VAL A 6 0.95 -33.40 -31.71
C VAL A 6 1.94 -32.78 -30.73
N ILE A 7 3.09 -33.41 -30.48
CA ILE A 7 4.11 -32.89 -29.55
C ILE A 7 4.68 -31.56 -30.05
N LEU A 8 5.01 -31.47 -31.34
CA LEU A 8 5.51 -30.23 -31.94
C LEU A 8 4.46 -29.11 -31.89
N GLY A 9 3.19 -29.44 -32.15
CA GLY A 9 2.08 -28.50 -32.03
C GLY A 9 1.90 -27.97 -30.61
N VAL A 10 1.95 -28.84 -29.60
CA VAL A 10 1.84 -28.44 -28.18
C VAL A 10 3.04 -27.59 -27.76
N PHE A 11 4.25 -27.94 -28.18
CA PHE A 11 5.45 -27.15 -27.84
C PHE A 11 5.41 -25.74 -28.45
N LEU A 12 4.97 -25.60 -29.70
CA LEU A 12 4.77 -24.27 -30.31
C LEU A 12 3.73 -23.46 -29.52
N PHE A 13 2.63 -24.10 -29.14
CA PHE A 13 1.55 -23.44 -28.41
C PHE A 13 2.00 -22.95 -27.02
N THR A 14 2.72 -23.78 -26.25
CA THR A 14 3.23 -23.39 -24.93
C THR A 14 4.30 -22.32 -25.01
N ALA A 15 5.14 -22.32 -26.05
CA ALA A 15 6.13 -21.27 -26.27
C ALA A 15 5.48 -19.89 -26.46
N VAL A 16 4.40 -19.81 -27.25
CA VAL A 16 3.67 -18.54 -27.46
C VAL A 16 3.00 -18.08 -26.16
N ILE A 17 2.32 -18.98 -25.43
CA ILE A 17 1.70 -18.65 -24.14
C ILE A 17 2.74 -18.15 -23.14
N GLY A 18 3.93 -18.78 -23.09
CA GLY A 18 5.02 -18.38 -22.20
C GLY A 18 5.46 -16.94 -22.41
N ILE A 19 5.61 -16.50 -23.67
CA ILE A 19 6.00 -15.12 -24.01
C ILE A 19 4.91 -14.13 -23.56
N VAL A 20 3.64 -14.42 -23.83
CA VAL A 20 2.52 -13.55 -23.45
C VAL A 20 2.41 -13.45 -21.93
N ALA A 21 2.54 -14.58 -21.21
CA ALA A 21 2.48 -14.60 -19.75
C ALA A 21 3.62 -13.80 -19.11
N ALA A 22 4.83 -13.84 -19.68
CA ALA A 22 5.98 -13.09 -19.16
C ALA A 22 5.77 -11.56 -19.16
N VAL A 23 4.96 -11.03 -20.09
CA VAL A 23 4.64 -9.59 -20.14
C VAL A 23 3.37 -9.27 -19.34
N ALA A 24 2.37 -10.15 -19.36
CA ALA A 24 1.10 -9.92 -18.71
C ALA A 24 1.18 -10.01 -17.18
N LEU A 25 1.99 -10.92 -16.64
CA LEU A 25 2.10 -11.14 -15.19
C LEU A 25 2.67 -9.93 -14.43
N PRO A 26 3.80 -9.30 -14.86
CA PRO A 26 4.32 -8.11 -14.18
C PRO A 26 3.31 -6.94 -14.21
N ALA A 27 2.64 -6.73 -15.34
CA ALA A 27 1.64 -5.67 -15.47
C ALA A 27 0.42 -5.91 -14.56
N TYR A 28 -0.01 -7.17 -14.40
CA TYR A 28 -1.08 -7.52 -13.47
C TYR A 28 -0.68 -7.31 -12.01
N GLN A 29 0.56 -7.70 -11.64
CA GLN A 29 1.09 -7.44 -10.30
C GLN A 29 1.10 -5.94 -10.00
N ASP A 30 1.60 -5.11 -10.92
CA ASP A 30 1.61 -3.66 -10.73
C ASP A 30 0.21 -3.05 -10.55
N TYR A 31 -0.80 -3.57 -11.26
CA TYR A 31 -2.18 -3.15 -11.07
C TYR A 31 -2.69 -3.55 -9.68
N MET A 32 -2.45 -4.79 -9.26
CA MET A 32 -2.84 -5.26 -7.94
C MET A 32 -2.19 -4.45 -6.82
N SER A 33 -0.90 -4.12 -6.94
CA SER A 33 -0.19 -3.29 -5.96
C SER A 33 -0.84 -1.91 -5.81
N LYS A 34 -1.26 -1.27 -6.90
CA LYS A 34 -1.99 0.02 -6.86
C LYS A 34 -3.34 -0.09 -6.15
N VAL A 35 -4.06 -1.18 -6.40
CA VAL A 35 -5.35 -1.45 -5.72
C VAL A 35 -5.12 -1.63 -4.23
N LYS A 36 -4.15 -2.47 -3.85
CA LYS A 36 -3.79 -2.75 -2.45
C LYS A 36 -3.37 -1.49 -1.69
N VAL A 37 -2.53 -0.64 -2.30
CA VAL A 37 -2.14 0.67 -1.73
C VAL A 37 -3.36 1.56 -1.53
N SER A 38 -4.28 1.61 -2.50
CA SER A 38 -5.50 2.43 -2.40
C SER A 38 -6.44 1.91 -1.31
N THR A 39 -6.59 0.58 -1.19
CA THR A 39 -7.36 -0.05 -0.12
C THR A 39 -6.79 0.25 1.25
N ALA A 40 -5.47 0.11 1.44
CA ALA A 40 -4.80 0.45 2.70
C ALA A 40 -5.05 1.92 3.10
N LEU A 41 -5.03 2.84 2.13
CA LEU A 41 -5.33 4.26 2.38
C LEU A 41 -6.79 4.53 2.80
N ILE A 42 -7.74 3.76 2.27
CA ILE A 42 -9.15 3.85 2.68
C ILE A 42 -9.32 3.34 4.11
N GLU A 43 -8.62 2.25 4.47
CA GLU A 43 -8.64 1.65 5.81
C GLU A 43 -8.00 2.54 6.87
N LEU A 44 -7.14 3.47 6.47
CA LEU A 44 -6.59 4.49 7.37
C LEU A 44 -7.61 5.57 7.78
N ALA A 45 -8.74 5.72 7.09
CA ALA A 45 -9.72 6.76 7.40
C ALA A 45 -10.15 6.80 8.89
N PRO A 46 -10.52 5.68 9.55
CA PRO A 46 -10.83 5.68 10.99
C PRO A 46 -9.63 6.04 11.87
N LEU A 47 -8.40 5.67 11.48
CA LEU A 47 -7.19 6.01 12.23
C LEU A 47 -6.87 7.49 12.14
N LYS A 48 -7.04 8.09 10.96
CA LYS A 48 -6.94 9.54 10.78
C LYS A 48 -7.89 10.26 11.70
N LEU A 49 -9.17 9.85 11.73
CA LEU A 49 -10.18 10.43 12.62
C LEU A 49 -9.74 10.39 14.09
N LYS A 50 -9.22 9.25 14.56
CA LYS A 50 -8.67 9.14 15.93
C LYS A 50 -7.52 10.11 16.19
N VAL A 51 -6.64 10.33 15.22
CA VAL A 51 -5.57 11.32 15.34
C VAL A 51 -6.13 12.74 15.43
N GLU A 52 -7.15 13.08 14.64
CA GLU A 52 -7.76 14.41 14.71
C GLU A 52 -8.47 14.63 16.05
N GLU A 53 -9.19 13.63 16.55
CA GLU A 53 -9.80 13.67 17.89
C GLU A 53 -8.75 13.82 19.00
N TYR A 54 -7.63 13.12 18.89
CA TYR A 54 -6.51 13.26 19.83
C TYR A 54 -5.91 14.67 19.77
N TYR A 55 -5.69 15.20 18.57
CA TYR A 55 -5.19 16.56 18.37
C TYR A 55 -6.12 17.61 18.96
N LEU A 56 -7.44 17.48 18.78
CA LEU A 56 -8.44 18.39 19.33
C LEU A 56 -8.53 18.33 20.86
N THR A 57 -8.26 17.18 21.48
CA THR A 57 -8.36 17.00 22.94
C THR A 57 -7.06 17.30 23.69
N GLN A 58 -5.92 16.95 23.12
CA GLN A 58 -4.60 17.10 23.74
C GLN A 58 -3.83 18.34 23.26
N GLY A 59 -4.24 18.94 22.13
CA GLY A 59 -3.54 20.08 21.53
C GLY A 59 -2.19 19.73 20.90
N ARG A 60 -1.92 18.44 20.68
CA ARG A 60 -0.71 17.93 20.02
C ARG A 60 -1.01 16.66 19.24
N LEU A 61 -0.14 16.34 18.28
CA LEU A 61 -0.22 15.08 17.55
C LEU A 61 0.28 13.89 18.43
N PRO A 62 -0.25 12.69 18.22
CA PRO A 62 0.25 11.48 18.86
C PRO A 62 1.61 11.10 18.25
N MET A 63 2.49 10.55 19.08
CA MET A 63 3.83 10.11 18.70
C MET A 63 3.94 8.58 18.63
N GLU A 64 2.98 7.86 19.24
CA GLU A 64 2.93 6.40 19.30
C GLU A 64 1.49 5.87 19.21
N ASN A 65 1.33 4.62 18.78
CA ASN A 65 0.04 3.93 18.69
C ASN A 65 -0.68 3.79 20.04
N SER A 66 0.11 3.63 21.11
CA SER A 66 -0.36 3.49 22.49
C SER A 66 -1.19 4.68 22.96
N GLU A 67 -0.88 5.90 22.49
CA GLU A 67 -1.58 7.13 22.84
C GLU A 67 -3.02 7.19 22.29
N LEU A 68 -3.29 6.42 21.22
CA LEU A 68 -4.63 6.26 20.63
C LEU A 68 -5.34 4.98 21.11
N GLY A 69 -4.74 4.25 22.06
CA GLY A 69 -5.23 2.95 22.53
C GLY A 69 -5.23 1.89 21.42
N LEU A 70 -4.25 1.95 20.52
CA LEU A 70 -4.05 0.97 19.46
C LEU A 70 -2.90 0.02 19.81
N ASP A 71 -2.94 -1.19 19.27
CA ASP A 71 -1.79 -2.10 19.29
C ASP A 71 -0.60 -1.47 18.56
N ASP A 72 0.63 -1.85 18.93
CA ASP A 72 1.84 -1.37 18.28
C ASP A 72 2.75 -2.53 17.83
N PRO A 73 2.88 -2.78 16.51
CA PRO A 73 2.19 -2.12 15.41
C PRO A 73 0.70 -2.49 15.30
N HIS A 74 -0.13 -1.57 14.83
CA HIS A 74 -1.55 -1.83 14.59
C HIS A 74 -1.75 -2.52 13.25
N THR A 75 -2.46 -3.64 13.23
CA THR A 75 -2.71 -4.37 11.97
C THR A 75 -4.01 -3.90 11.33
N ILE A 76 -3.92 -3.44 10.08
CA ILE A 76 -5.09 -3.14 9.23
C ILE A 76 -5.45 -4.37 8.36
N ALA A 77 -6.47 -4.25 7.51
CA ALA A 77 -6.89 -5.40 6.73
C ALA A 77 -5.79 -5.85 5.77
N GLU A 78 -5.90 -7.11 5.34
CA GLU A 78 -4.88 -7.77 4.51
C GLU A 78 -3.50 -7.85 5.19
N GLY A 79 -3.44 -7.64 6.51
CA GLY A 79 -2.25 -7.86 7.34
C GLY A 79 -1.17 -6.80 7.20
N ASN A 80 -1.46 -5.65 6.58
CA ASN A 80 -0.53 -4.51 6.59
C ASN A 80 -0.48 -3.91 8.00
N THR A 81 0.63 -3.29 8.35
CA THR A 81 0.83 -2.73 9.69
C THR A 81 0.94 -1.22 9.63
N VAL A 82 0.43 -0.56 10.66
CA VAL A 82 0.44 0.88 10.82
C VAL A 82 1.12 1.24 12.12
N THR A 83 2.09 2.15 12.03
CA THR A 83 2.83 2.69 13.17
C THR A 83 2.75 4.20 13.14
N ILE A 84 2.34 4.80 14.25
CA ILE A 84 2.47 6.25 14.44
C ILE A 84 3.93 6.55 14.75
N THR A 85 4.46 7.50 14.00
CA THR A 85 5.82 8.02 14.14
C THR A 85 5.76 9.54 14.33
N GLN A 86 6.89 10.16 14.63
CA GLN A 86 6.98 11.63 14.70
C GLN A 86 6.62 12.32 13.37
N GLU A 87 6.77 11.63 12.24
CA GLU A 87 6.45 12.16 10.91
C GLU A 87 4.97 11.95 10.53
N GLY A 88 4.21 11.21 11.33
CA GLY A 88 2.81 10.85 11.08
C GLY A 88 2.57 9.34 11.02
N LEU A 89 1.52 8.92 10.32
CA LEU A 89 1.15 7.50 10.20
C LEU A 89 1.98 6.85 9.11
N ARG A 90 2.79 5.87 9.48
CA ARG A 90 3.52 5.02 8.54
C ARG A 90 2.74 3.73 8.31
N ILE A 91 2.52 3.38 7.05
CA ILE A 91 2.05 2.06 6.63
C ILE A 91 3.27 1.25 6.18
N ASP A 92 3.41 0.04 6.70
CA ASP A 92 4.36 -0.96 6.24
C ASP A 92 3.60 -2.04 5.45
N PHE A 93 3.93 -2.17 4.16
CA PHE A 93 3.30 -3.15 3.28
C PHE A 93 3.90 -4.53 3.46
N ASN A 94 3.04 -5.53 3.56
CA ASN A 94 3.45 -6.93 3.73
C ASN A 94 3.56 -7.68 2.39
N GLU A 95 3.82 -8.99 2.48
CA GLU A 95 3.98 -9.88 1.32
C GLU A 95 2.69 -10.04 0.49
N GLN A 96 1.52 -9.71 1.05
CA GLN A 96 0.25 -9.75 0.32
C GLN A 96 0.11 -8.59 -0.68
N THR A 97 1.00 -7.59 -0.60
CA THR A 97 1.11 -6.51 -1.56
C THR A 97 2.21 -6.85 -2.58
N PRO A 98 1.87 -7.28 -3.81
CA PRO A 98 2.85 -7.82 -4.74
C PRO A 98 3.97 -6.82 -5.05
N GLY A 99 5.23 -7.25 -4.93
CA GLY A 99 6.38 -6.43 -5.28
C GLY A 99 6.62 -5.21 -4.37
N LEU A 100 5.88 -5.07 -3.27
CA LEU A 100 5.98 -3.94 -2.32
C LEU A 100 6.28 -4.41 -0.89
N TYR A 101 6.78 -5.63 -0.71
CA TYR A 101 7.21 -6.09 0.61
C TYR A 101 8.26 -5.15 1.19
N SER A 102 8.07 -4.73 2.45
CA SER A 102 8.93 -3.77 3.17
C SER A 102 8.93 -2.33 2.64
N GLU A 103 8.18 -2.06 1.56
CA GLU A 103 7.94 -0.69 1.11
C GLU A 103 6.98 0.01 2.06
N THR A 104 7.13 1.33 2.20
CA THR A 104 6.32 2.11 3.13
C THR A 104 5.72 3.36 2.54
N LEU A 105 4.60 3.75 3.12
CA LEU A 105 3.91 4.98 2.81
C LEU A 105 3.65 5.75 4.11
N THR A 106 4.22 6.95 4.21
CA THR A 106 4.01 7.82 5.38
C THR A 106 2.99 8.91 5.04
N LEU A 107 2.01 9.06 5.92
CA LEU A 107 1.00 10.09 5.91
C LEU A 107 1.30 11.11 7.00
N THR A 108 1.71 12.29 6.58
CA THR A 108 2.09 13.39 7.46
C THR A 108 0.89 14.32 7.66
N PRO A 109 0.47 14.56 8.90
CA PRO A 109 -0.53 15.59 9.20
C PRO A 109 0.11 16.97 9.09
N VAL A 110 -0.50 17.86 8.32
CA VAL A 110 -0.14 19.27 8.18
C VAL A 110 -1.21 20.10 8.87
N GLU A 111 -0.80 20.87 9.87
CA GLU A 111 -1.70 21.72 10.65
C GLU A 111 -2.10 22.98 9.84
N LEU A 112 -3.39 23.10 9.54
CA LEU A 112 -3.99 24.30 8.94
C LEU A 112 -4.97 24.92 9.93
N GLN A 113 -4.49 25.89 10.69
CA GLN A 113 -5.27 26.62 11.70
C GLN A 113 -5.87 25.69 12.76
N SER A 114 -7.13 25.28 12.57
CA SER A 114 -7.91 24.41 13.48
C SER A 114 -8.29 23.07 12.84
N SER A 115 -7.64 22.68 11.75
CA SER A 115 -7.84 21.43 11.05
C SER A 115 -6.49 20.82 10.67
N ILE A 116 -6.45 19.51 10.51
CA ILE A 116 -5.29 18.81 9.98
C ILE A 116 -5.59 18.34 8.56
N VAL A 117 -4.66 18.58 7.65
CA VAL A 117 -4.70 18.07 6.28
C VAL A 117 -3.66 16.97 6.16
N TRP A 118 -4.01 15.88 5.49
CA TRP A 118 -3.13 14.73 5.36
C TRP A 118 -2.36 14.76 4.04
N GLU A 119 -1.05 14.84 4.11
CA GLU A 119 -0.15 14.66 2.98
C GLU A 119 0.40 13.23 2.97
N CYS A 120 0.45 12.59 1.80
CA CYS A 120 0.83 11.18 1.65
C CYS A 120 2.04 11.00 0.72
N PHE A 121 3.02 11.90 0.85
CA PHE A 121 4.22 11.95 0.00
C PHE A 121 5.45 11.25 0.60
N GLY A 122 5.43 10.91 1.90
CA GLY A 122 6.55 10.25 2.57
C GLY A 122 6.68 8.74 2.30
N GLY A 123 7.72 8.12 2.87
CA GLY A 123 8.00 6.68 2.74
C GLY A 123 8.81 6.31 1.49
N THR A 124 9.06 5.01 1.32
CA THR A 124 9.89 4.46 0.22
C THR A 124 9.09 4.14 -1.04
N LEU A 125 7.75 4.08 -0.95
CA LEU A 125 6.87 3.66 -2.04
C LEU A 125 7.04 4.51 -3.30
N GLU A 126 7.30 3.88 -4.45
CA GLU A 126 7.42 4.57 -5.73
C GLU A 126 6.10 5.26 -6.17
N ASN A 127 6.22 6.45 -6.80
CA ASN A 127 5.07 7.23 -7.28
C ASN A 127 4.14 6.48 -8.24
N LYS A 128 4.66 5.49 -8.98
CA LYS A 128 3.85 4.69 -9.91
C LYS A 128 2.75 3.88 -9.20
N TYR A 129 2.96 3.53 -7.93
CA TYR A 129 2.02 2.76 -7.11
C TYR A 129 1.10 3.63 -6.26
N ARG A 130 1.49 4.88 -6.01
CA ARG A 130 0.68 5.86 -5.26
C ARG A 130 -0.58 6.22 -6.05
N PRO A 131 -1.73 6.52 -5.41
CA PRO A 131 -2.89 7.07 -6.10
C PRO A 131 -2.64 8.54 -6.49
N PRO A 132 -3.44 9.12 -7.42
CA PRO A 132 -3.23 10.47 -7.93
C PRO A 132 -3.15 11.56 -6.86
N ASN A 133 -3.89 11.44 -5.77
CA ASN A 133 -3.90 12.38 -4.64
C ASN A 133 -2.65 12.28 -3.75
N CYS A 134 -1.84 11.23 -3.91
CA CYS A 134 -0.56 11.03 -3.21
C CYS A 134 0.62 11.09 -4.17
N ARG A 135 0.37 11.49 -5.42
CA ARG A 135 1.41 11.85 -6.39
C ARG A 135 1.49 13.37 -6.35
N ASN A 136 2.69 13.88 -6.11
CA ASN A 136 3.03 15.30 -5.98
C ASN A 136 2.26 16.20 -6.97
#